data_AF-A0A511B640-F1
#
_entry.id   AF-A0A511B640-F1
#
_cell.length_a   1.000
_cell.length_b   1.000
_cell.length_c   1.000
_cell.angle_alpha   90.00
_cell.angle_beta   90.00
_cell.angle_gamma   90.00
#
_symmetry.space_group_name_H-M   'P 1'
#
loop_
_entity.id
_entity.type
_entity.pdbx_description
1 polymer ?
#
loop_
_entity_poly.entity_id
_entity_poly.type
_entity_poly.pdbx_seq_one_letter_code
_entity_poly.pdbx_strand_id
1 'polypeptide(L)'
;MSARIEKPGIYDMPEAVYHSDPCLEPSLSNSIARVLLDQSPMHAHYAHPRLNLKREPFEVTAAMDFGTALHKLLLGKGAAIVEVKADAYRSAAAKEASFRFSQRLMTAFTSVPVQFLSR
;
A
#
# COMPACT_ATOMS: atom_id res chain seq x y z
N MET A 1 10.95 10.89 6.38
CA MET A 1 10.32 11.72 7.44
C MET A 1 8.83 11.38 7.43
N SER A 2 8.36 10.51 8.32
CA SER A 2 6.94 10.14 8.37
C SER A 2 6.13 11.33 8.88
N ALA A 3 5.28 11.90 8.02
CA ALA A 3 4.38 12.98 8.38
C ALA A 3 3.32 12.43 9.34
N ARG A 4 3.40 12.81 10.62
CA ARG A 4 2.39 12.44 11.62
C ARG A 4 1.19 13.38 11.54
N ILE A 5 -0.01 12.83 11.68
CA ILE A 5 -1.25 13.61 11.73
C ILE A 5 -1.56 13.92 13.19
N GLU A 6 -1.53 15.20 13.54
CA GLU A 6 -1.69 15.67 14.94
C GLU A 6 -2.97 16.49 15.17
N LYS A 7 -3.60 16.97 14.09
CA LYS A 7 -4.78 17.84 14.16
C LYS A 7 -5.91 17.28 13.31
N PRO A 8 -7.17 17.57 13.64
CA PRO A 8 -8.29 17.28 12.76
C PRO A 8 -8.18 18.06 11.44
N GLY A 9 -8.48 17.40 10.31
CA GLY A 9 -8.43 18.03 9.00
C GLY A 9 -8.55 17.02 7.85
N ILE A 10 -8.55 17.53 6.63
CA ILE A 10 -8.50 16.74 5.40
C ILE A 10 -7.07 16.82 4.87
N TYR A 11 -6.43 15.66 4.71
CA TYR A 11 -5.03 15.55 4.33
C TYR A 11 -4.92 14.78 3.01
N ASP A 12 -4.20 15.36 2.04
CA ASP A 12 -3.79 14.63 0.84
C ASP A 12 -2.45 13.95 1.11
N MET A 13 -2.38 12.63 0.97
CA MET A 13 -1.18 11.85 1.25
C MET A 13 -1.06 10.62 0.34
N PRO A 14 0.16 10.12 0.12
CA PRO A 14 0.35 8.86 -0.60
C PRO A 14 -0.32 7.68 0.10
N GLU A 15 -0.85 6.75 -0.67
CA GLU A 15 -1.51 5.52 -0.20
C GLU A 15 -0.63 4.70 0.77
N ALA A 16 0.67 4.56 0.47
CA ALA A 16 1.61 3.86 1.34
C ALA A 16 1.75 4.54 2.71
N VAL A 17 1.69 5.87 2.76
CA VAL A 17 1.74 6.63 4.01
C VAL A 17 0.44 6.46 4.77
N TYR A 18 -0.71 6.55 4.09
CA TYR A 18 -2.03 6.31 4.69
C TYR A 18 -2.11 4.93 5.39
N HIS A 19 -1.67 3.87 4.71
CA HIS A 19 -1.69 2.52 5.26
C HIS A 19 -0.61 2.25 6.32
N SER A 20 0.42 3.10 6.41
CA SER A 20 1.41 3.04 7.49
C SER A 20 0.89 3.55 8.85
N ASP A 21 -0.37 4.00 8.88
CA ASP A 21 -1.04 4.58 10.05
C ASP A 21 -0.28 5.79 10.63
N PRO A 22 -0.36 6.96 9.96
CA PRO A 22 0.41 8.15 10.30
C PRO A 22 -0.14 8.91 11.54
N CYS A 23 -1.23 8.44 12.14
CA CYS A 23 -1.81 9.10 13.31
C CYS A 23 -0.94 8.90 14.56
N LEU A 24 -1.05 9.84 15.52
CA LEU A 24 -0.37 9.72 16.82
C LEU A 24 -0.76 8.42 17.52
N GLU A 25 -2.06 8.20 17.65
CA GLU A 25 -2.67 6.99 18.19
C GLU A 25 -3.08 6.04 17.06
N PRO A 26 -3.25 4.73 17.35
CA PRO A 26 -3.79 3.76 16.40
C PRO A 26 -5.06 4.28 15.72
N SER A 27 -5.05 4.42 14.39
CA SER A 27 -6.18 5.03 13.69
C SER A 27 -7.29 4.04 13.36
N LEU A 28 -8.54 4.52 13.42
CA LEU A 28 -9.68 3.75 12.96
C LEU A 28 -9.80 3.87 11.44
N SER A 29 -9.26 2.88 10.73
CA SER A 29 -9.44 2.75 9.28
C SER A 29 -10.80 2.12 8.94
N ASN A 30 -11.27 2.29 7.69
CA ASN A 30 -12.53 1.72 7.22
C ASN A 30 -12.58 0.20 7.41
N SER A 31 -11.50 -0.51 7.06
CA SER A 31 -11.43 -1.97 7.21
C SER A 31 -11.57 -2.41 8.66
N ILE A 32 -10.90 -1.72 9.60
CA ILE A 32 -11.03 -2.03 11.03
C ILE A 32 -12.41 -1.66 11.57
N ALA A 33 -12.99 -0.54 11.13
CA ALA A 33 -14.35 -0.16 11.51
C ALA A 33 -15.37 -1.21 11.07
N ARG A 34 -15.22 -1.78 9.87
CA ARG A 34 -16.06 -2.89 9.40
C ARG A 34 -15.92 -4.12 10.28
N VAL A 35 -14.69 -4.54 10.61
CA VAL A 35 -14.49 -5.70 11.52
C VAL A 35 -15.09 -5.45 12.90
N LEU A 36 -14.96 -4.22 13.41
CA LEU A 36 -15.54 -3.83 14.69
C LEU A 36 -17.08 -3.93 14.69
N LEU A 37 -17.72 -3.51 13.60
CA LEU A 37 -19.17 -3.52 13.45
C LEU A 37 -19.72 -4.92 13.09
N ASP A 38 -19.04 -5.65 12.20
CA ASP A 38 -19.50 -6.92 11.66
C ASP A 38 -19.17 -8.10 12.59
N GLN A 39 -18.17 -7.97 13.48
CA GLN A 39 -17.68 -9.07 14.31
C GLN A 39 -17.62 -8.70 15.80
N SER A 40 -16.50 -8.16 16.28
CA SER A 40 -16.35 -7.71 17.67
C SER A 40 -15.12 -6.83 17.87
N PRO A 41 -15.03 -6.09 19.00
CA PRO A 41 -13.84 -5.32 19.36
C PRO A 41 -12.56 -6.15 19.44
N MET A 42 -12.65 -7.41 19.87
CA MET A 42 -11.49 -8.29 19.96
C MET A 42 -10.96 -8.67 18.58
N HIS A 43 -11.83 -8.91 17.60
CA HIS A 43 -11.43 -9.15 16.21
C HIS A 43 -10.79 -7.90 15.60
N ALA A 44 -11.36 -6.72 15.87
CA ALA A 44 -10.78 -5.45 15.42
C ALA A 44 -9.38 -5.22 16.01
N HIS A 45 -9.20 -5.49 17.31
CA HIS A 45 -7.89 -5.43 17.97
C HIS A 45 -6.89 -6.42 17.35
N TYR A 46 -7.31 -7.66 17.09
CA TYR A 46 -6.46 -8.68 16.48
C TYR A 46 -6.05 -8.32 15.04
N ALA A 47 -6.92 -7.67 14.27
CA ALA A 47 -6.65 -7.28 12.88
C ALA A 47 -5.84 -5.98 12.74
N HIS A 48 -5.80 -5.13 13.78
CA HIS A 48 -5.21 -3.80 13.69
C HIS A 48 -3.66 -3.85 13.69
N PRO A 49 -2.98 -3.23 12.70
CA PRO A 49 -1.54 -3.37 12.51
C PRO A 49 -0.69 -2.86 13.69
N ARG A 50 -1.12 -1.77 14.36
CA ARG A 50 -0.43 -1.23 15.55
C ARG A 50 -0.86 -1.83 16.89
N LEU A 51 -2.02 -2.49 16.97
CA LEU A 51 -2.49 -3.10 18.22
C LEU A 51 -2.06 -4.56 18.32
N ASN A 52 -1.91 -5.23 17.19
CA ASN A 52 -1.37 -6.58 17.10
C ASN A 52 -0.14 -6.64 16.18
N LEU A 53 1.05 -6.51 16.77
CA LEU A 53 2.32 -6.61 16.04
C LEU A 53 2.60 -8.02 15.49
N LYS A 54 1.87 -9.04 15.97
CA LYS A 54 1.98 -10.43 15.52
C LYS A 54 0.91 -10.80 14.49
N ARG A 55 0.24 -9.80 13.91
CA ARG A 55 -0.74 -9.99 12.86
C ARG A 55 -0.15 -10.80 11.71
N GLU A 56 -0.93 -11.78 11.23
CA GLU A 56 -0.60 -12.48 10.01
C GLU A 56 -0.73 -11.55 8.79
N PRO A 57 0.19 -11.64 7.82
CA PRO A 57 0.04 -10.94 6.54
C PRO A 57 -1.29 -11.34 5.91
N PHE A 58 -2.05 -10.36 5.42
CA PHE A 58 -3.25 -10.68 4.65
C PHE A 58 -2.83 -11.02 3.22
N GLU A 59 -3.45 -12.05 2.65
CA GLU A 59 -3.24 -12.35 1.24
C GLU A 59 -4.01 -11.35 0.38
N VAL A 60 -3.30 -10.72 -0.56
CA VAL A 60 -3.91 -9.83 -1.54
C VAL A 60 -4.62 -10.70 -2.58
N THR A 61 -5.93 -10.50 -2.72
CA THR A 61 -6.73 -11.22 -3.71
C THR A 61 -6.62 -10.55 -5.08
N ALA A 62 -6.82 -11.31 -6.16
CA ALA A 62 -6.80 -10.77 -7.52
C ALA A 62 -7.82 -9.63 -7.73
N ALA A 63 -8.97 -9.67 -7.03
CA ALA A 63 -9.96 -8.61 -7.07
C ALA A 63 -9.46 -7.31 -6.41
N MET A 64 -8.70 -7.42 -5.32
CA MET A 64 -8.06 -6.26 -4.66
C MET A 64 -6.98 -5.66 -5.56
N ASP A 65 -6.13 -6.48 -6.17
CA ASP A 65 -5.11 -6.01 -7.12
C ASP A 65 -5.73 -5.30 -8.31
N PHE A 66 -6.80 -5.87 -8.88
CA PHE A 66 -7.54 -5.24 -9.98
C PHE A 66 -8.15 -3.90 -9.55
N GLY A 67 -8.74 -3.84 -8.35
CA GLY A 67 -9.29 -2.60 -7.79
C GLY A 67 -8.23 -1.52 -7.62
N THR A 68 -7.04 -1.86 -7.12
CA THR A 68 -5.90 -0.93 -6.99
C THR A 68 -5.47 -0.38 -8.35
N ALA A 69 -5.39 -1.25 -9.37
CA ALA A 69 -5.07 -0.81 -10.73
C ALA A 69 -6.14 0.15 -11.29
N LEU A 70 -7.41 -0.17 -11.07
CA LEU A 70 -8.53 0.67 -11.51
C LEU A 70 -8.52 2.05 -10.82
N HIS A 71 -8.28 2.10 -9.50
CA HIS A 71 -8.14 3.37 -8.77
C HIS A 71 -7.01 4.22 -9.33
N LYS A 72 -5.87 3.63 -9.69
CA LYS A 72 -4.78 4.38 -10.31
C LYS A 72 -5.18 4.99 -11.66
N LEU A 73 -5.87 4.23 -12.51
CA LEU A 73 -6.29 4.70 -13.82
C LEU A 73 -7.38 5.80 -13.73
N LEU A 74 -8.33 5.66 -12.80
CA LEU A 74 -9.44 6.60 -12.64
C LEU A 74 -9.05 7.86 -11.87
N LEU A 75 -8.30 7.71 -10.77
CA LEU A 75 -7.97 8.81 -9.85
C LEU A 75 -6.63 9.47 -10.18
N GLY A 76 -5.82 8.85 -11.05
CA GLY A 76 -4.44 9.25 -11.34
C GLY A 76 -3.45 9.05 -10.19
N LYS A 77 -3.94 8.73 -8.99
CA LYS A 77 -3.19 8.53 -7.74
C LYS A 77 -3.14 7.05 -7.37
N GLY A 78 -2.06 6.61 -6.73
CA GLY A 78 -1.83 5.21 -6.34
C GLY A 78 -0.56 4.63 -6.96
N ALA A 79 -0.35 3.33 -6.71
CA ALA A 79 0.82 2.57 -7.15
C ALA A 79 1.06 2.63 -8.67
N ALA A 80 2.31 2.50 -9.10
CA ALA A 80 2.67 2.47 -10.51
C ALA A 80 2.21 1.15 -11.14
N ILE A 81 1.53 1.24 -12.29
CA ILE A 81 1.14 0.08 -13.10
C ILE A 81 2.15 -0.04 -14.24
N VAL A 82 2.59 -1.27 -14.51
CA VAL A 82 3.40 -1.60 -15.68
C VAL A 82 2.68 -2.65 -16.51
N GLU A 83 2.59 -2.38 -17.81
CA GLU A 83 2.09 -3.34 -18.78
C GLU A 83 3.13 -4.43 -19.01
N VAL A 84 2.78 -5.67 -18.67
CA VAL A 84 3.59 -6.85 -19.01
C VAL A 84 3.12 -7.37 -20.35
N LYS A 85 3.87 -7.09 -21.42
CA LYS A 85 3.62 -7.67 -22.75
C LYS A 85 4.10 -9.12 -22.76
N ALA A 86 3.16 -10.05 -22.59
CA ALA A 86 3.40 -11.48 -22.73
C ALA A 86 2.19 -12.14 -23.40
N ASP A 87 2.44 -13.01 -24.38
CA ASP A 87 1.39 -13.72 -25.14
C ASP A 87 0.55 -14.67 -24.26
N ALA A 88 1.08 -15.07 -23.10
CA ALA A 88 0.34 -15.81 -22.08
C ALA A 88 0.74 -15.36 -20.68
N TYR A 89 -0.26 -14.97 -19.86
CA TYR A 89 -0.11 -14.49 -18.48
C TYR A 89 0.58 -15.50 -17.54
N ARG A 90 0.48 -16.80 -17.85
CA ARG A 90 1.12 -17.89 -17.08
C ARG A 90 2.49 -18.30 -17.60
N SER A 91 2.98 -17.69 -18.68
CA SER A 91 4.30 -18.01 -19.23
C SER A 91 5.41 -17.68 -18.24
N ALA A 92 6.51 -18.42 -18.30
CA ALA A 92 7.70 -18.13 -17.49
C ALA A 92 8.19 -16.69 -17.73
N ALA A 93 8.03 -16.17 -18.96
CA ALA A 93 8.37 -14.80 -19.33
C ALA A 93 7.54 -13.74 -18.59
N ALA A 94 6.23 -13.97 -18.39
CA ALA A 94 5.38 -13.06 -17.63
C ALA A 94 5.75 -13.03 -16.13
N LYS A 95 6.09 -14.19 -15.55
CA LYS A 95 6.57 -14.28 -14.16
C LYS A 95 7.93 -13.61 -13.97
N GLU A 96 8.86 -13.82 -14.90
CA GLU A 96 10.17 -13.18 -14.91
C GLU A 96 10.01 -11.65 -15.02
N ALA A 97 9.14 -11.16 -15.91
CA ALA A 97 8.89 -9.72 -16.08
C ALA A 97 8.32 -9.06 -14.81
N SER A 98 7.35 -9.70 -14.15
CA SER A 98 6.82 -9.23 -12.86
C SER A 98 7.88 -9.24 -11.76
N PHE A 99 8.71 -10.28 -11.70
CA PHE A 99 9.82 -10.37 -10.74
C PHE A 99 10.89 -9.29 -10.98
N ARG A 100 11.26 -9.06 -12.25
CA ARG A 100 12.22 -8.03 -12.66
C ARG A 100 11.71 -6.62 -12.36
N PHE A 101 10.42 -6.37 -12.55
CA PHE A 101 9.80 -5.09 -12.17
C PHE A 101 9.90 -4.85 -10.66
N SER A 102 9.57 -5.86 -9.85
CA SER A 102 9.71 -5.79 -8.38
C SER A 102 11.17 -5.49 -7.96
N GLN A 103 12.15 -6.18 -8.56
CA GLN A 103 13.57 -5.92 -8.31
C GLN A 103 14.01 -4.50 -8.69
N ARG A 104 13.51 -3.97 -9.81
CA ARG A 104 13.88 -2.65 -10.33
C ARG A 104 13.30 -1.51 -9.48
N LEU A 105 12.10 -1.69 -8.94
CA LEU A 105 11.53 -0.79 -7.93
C LEU A 105 12.36 -0.78 -6.63
N MET A 106 12.82 -1.96 -6.17
CA MET A 106 13.66 -2.04 -4.96
C MET A 106 15.06 -1.45 -5.13
N THR A 107 15.67 -1.57 -6.31
CA THR A 107 17.00 -1.00 -6.61
C THR A 107 16.94 0.50 -6.92
N ALA A 108 15.87 1.00 -7.53
CA ALA A 108 15.66 2.43 -7.71
C ALA A 108 15.46 3.17 -6.37
N PHE A 109 14.89 2.50 -5.35
CA PHE A 109 14.71 3.08 -4.02
C PHE A 109 16.02 3.20 -3.21
N THR A 110 17.03 2.38 -3.51
CA THR A 110 18.34 2.39 -2.83
C THR A 110 19.40 3.23 -3.54
N SER A 111 19.13 3.78 -4.73
CA SER A 111 20.13 4.44 -5.58
C SER A 111 19.81 5.89 -5.96
N VAL A 112 18.94 6.61 -5.23
CA VAL A 112 18.79 8.07 -5.41
C VAL A 112 19.81 8.80 -4.54
N PRO A 113 20.94 9.32 -5.08
CA PRO A 113 21.69 10.35 -4.39
C PRO A 113 20.84 11.63 -4.41
N VAL A 114 20.51 12.13 -3.22
CA VAL A 114 19.91 13.46 -3.04
C VAL A 114 20.96 14.50 -3.47
N GLN A 115 20.96 14.88 -4.75
CA GLN A 115 21.69 16.05 -5.21
C GLN A 115 20.85 17.29 -4.92
N PHE A 116 21.20 17.94 -3.80
CA PHE A 116 20.81 19.31 -3.47
C PHE A 116 21.26 20.23 -4.62
N LEU A 117 20.31 20.79 -5.37
CA LEU A 117 20.59 21.86 -6.32
C LEU A 117 20.50 23.18 -5.57
N SER A 118 21.65 23.72 -5.16
CA SER A 118 21.78 25.10 -4.72
C SER A 118 21.75 26.04 -5.93
N ARG A 119 20.74 26.90 -5.99
CA ARG A 119 20.80 28.21 -6.64
C ARG A 119 19.98 29.20 -5.84
#